data_AF-A0A7L9FKB3-F1
#
_entry.id   AF-A0A7L9FKB3-F1
#
_cell.length_a   1.000
_cell.length_b   1.000
_cell.length_c   1.000
_cell.angle_alpha   90.00
_cell.angle_beta   90.00
_cell.angle_gamma   90.00
#
_symmetry.space_group_name_H-M   'P 1'
#
loop_
_entity.id
_entity.type
_entity.pdbx_description
1 polymer ?
#
loop_
_entity_poly.entity_id
_entity_poly.type
_entity_poly.pdbx_seq_one_letter_code
_entity_poly.pdbx_strand_id
1 'polypeptide(L)'
;MKGAVLSLEALTTIASTAATLVGLAVTASRLSYQMGKKFAVIESRLQEQDRRLGDLENKIIGLENKVVGLENKVTGLESRITGFEGKIAGLGERITGVEEKLDKRIAEAKDELNKRIVEVEGRLNKRIADVEGRLAGKIERLAYAFTSYQEFLMKYFVSEGVLRREAAEMIATEARNLMRLAVSNPFTKEEWERLKVLLDKSEKDELSLDEAYELLNLARKAVMEYGEYPEAWKLHMYAAMMVGFAWKKAREAEKTEKRGEEKKPGSS
;
A
#
# COMPACT_ATOMS: atom_id res chain seq x y z
N MET A 1 7.67 58.12 149.68
CA MET A 1 7.56 56.77 149.06
C MET A 1 6.70 56.69 147.80
N LYS A 2 5.72 57.57 147.52
CA LYS A 2 4.92 57.53 146.27
C LYS A 2 5.65 57.99 144.98
N GLY A 3 6.62 58.91 145.09
CA GLY A 3 7.34 59.44 143.92
C GLY A 3 8.28 58.45 143.23
N ALA A 4 8.84 57.48 143.97
CA ALA A 4 9.74 56.47 143.41
C ALA A 4 9.00 55.32 142.69
N VAL A 5 7.74 55.06 143.06
CA VAL A 5 6.89 54.05 142.40
C VAL A 5 6.35 54.59 141.08
N LEU A 6 5.93 55.86 141.06
CA LEU A 6 5.49 56.56 139.84
C LEU A 6 6.61 56.70 138.79
N SER A 7 7.87 56.85 139.21
CA SER A 7 9.01 56.87 138.27
C SER A 7 9.30 55.50 137.65
N LEU A 8 8.99 54.40 138.36
CA LEU A 8 9.27 53.05 137.88
C LEU A 8 8.24 52.59 136.83
N GLU A 9 6.95 52.86 137.05
CA GLU A 9 5.87 52.55 136.09
C GLU A 9 6.02 53.33 134.77
N ALA A 10 6.41 54.61 134.87
CA ALA A 10 6.71 55.44 133.70
C ALA A 10 7.92 54.89 132.91
N LEU A 11 8.99 54.49 133.60
CA LEU A 11 10.17 53.86 132.97
C LEU A 11 9.82 52.52 132.32
N THR A 12 8.98 51.67 132.92
CA THR A 12 8.56 50.39 132.32
C THR A 12 7.67 50.57 131.09
N THR A 13 6.81 51.59 131.10
CA THR A 13 5.94 51.92 129.95
C THR A 13 6.75 52.52 128.79
N ILE A 14 7.75 53.35 129.10
CA ILE A 14 8.71 53.88 128.11
C ILE A 14 9.56 52.74 127.53
N ALA A 15 10.04 51.80 128.37
CA ALA A 15 10.81 50.65 127.91
C ALA A 15 9.98 49.70 127.03
N SER A 16 8.70 49.45 127.37
CA SER A 16 7.81 48.60 126.56
C SER A 16 7.42 49.26 125.24
N THR A 17 7.17 50.56 125.23
CA THR A 17 6.92 51.33 123.99
C THR A 17 8.18 51.47 123.13
N ALA A 18 9.37 51.62 123.72
CA ALA A 18 10.64 51.56 123.00
C ALA A 18 10.87 50.18 122.38
N ALA A 19 10.58 49.10 123.12
CA ALA A 19 10.68 47.73 122.61
C ALA A 19 9.70 47.45 121.45
N THR A 20 8.46 47.96 121.50
CA THR A 20 7.51 47.82 120.38
C THR A 20 7.92 48.66 119.17
N LEU A 21 8.44 49.87 119.36
CA LEU A 21 9.02 50.69 118.28
C LEU A 21 10.22 50.01 117.61
N VAL A 22 11.12 49.40 118.39
CA VAL A 22 12.23 48.59 117.85
C VAL A 22 11.70 47.38 117.09
N GLY A 23 10.70 46.68 117.62
CA GLY A 23 10.05 45.56 116.94
C GLY A 23 9.43 45.94 115.60
N LEU A 24 8.73 47.08 115.54
CA LEU A 24 8.18 47.66 114.32
C LEU A 24 9.26 48.09 113.32
N ALA A 25 10.38 48.65 113.79
CA ALA A 25 11.50 49.00 112.94
C ALA A 25 12.15 47.75 112.31
N VAL A 26 12.26 46.66 113.08
CA VAL A 26 12.79 45.37 112.59
C VAL A 26 11.83 44.74 111.56
N THR A 27 10.51 44.77 111.81
CA THR A 27 9.52 44.23 110.84
C THR A 27 9.42 45.07 109.58
N ALA A 28 9.47 46.40 109.67
CA ALA A 28 9.56 47.30 108.52
C ALA A 28 10.84 47.04 107.70
N SER A 29 11.98 46.86 108.36
CA SER A 29 13.25 46.51 107.71
C SER A 29 13.17 45.15 107.01
N ARG A 30 12.56 44.15 107.66
CA ARG A 30 12.35 42.80 107.06
C ARG A 30 11.45 42.87 105.84
N LEU A 31 10.36 43.64 105.90
CA LEU A 31 9.44 43.83 104.79
C LEU A 31 10.12 44.57 103.64
N SER A 32 10.87 45.64 103.93
CA SER A 32 11.68 46.37 102.96
C SER A 32 12.66 45.45 102.23
N TYR A 33 13.37 44.60 102.97
CA TYR A 33 14.28 43.61 102.39
C TYR A 33 13.54 42.56 101.52
N GLN A 34 12.40 42.03 101.98
CA GLN A 34 11.59 41.08 101.21
C GLN A 34 11.01 41.69 99.93
N MET A 35 10.56 42.95 100.00
CA MET A 35 10.10 43.70 98.84
C MET A 35 11.25 43.92 97.86
N GLY A 36 12.42 44.37 98.33
CA GLY A 36 13.61 44.54 97.48
C GLY A 36 13.99 43.26 96.74
N LYS A 37 13.93 42.10 97.42
CA LYS A 37 14.16 40.79 96.77
C LYS A 37 13.10 40.45 95.72
N LYS A 38 11.81 40.69 95.98
CA LYS A 38 10.74 40.44 95.01
C LYS A 38 10.87 41.37 93.80
N PHE A 39 11.19 42.66 94.02
CA PHE A 39 11.43 43.61 92.93
C PHE A 39 12.61 43.20 92.07
N ALA A 40 13.73 42.77 92.65
CA ALA A 40 14.87 42.25 91.89
C ALA A 40 14.51 41.03 91.03
N VAL A 41 13.67 40.11 91.54
CA VAL A 41 13.18 38.96 90.77
C VAL A 41 12.27 39.39 89.62
N ILE A 42 11.37 40.35 89.86
CA ILE A 42 10.48 40.90 88.84
C ILE A 42 11.29 41.58 87.73
N GLU A 43 12.27 42.41 88.10
CA GLU A 43 13.16 43.09 87.16
C GLU A 43 13.94 42.09 86.30
N SER A 44 14.48 41.03 86.89
CA SER A 44 15.15 39.96 86.15
C SER A 44 14.21 39.24 85.17
N ARG A 45 12.95 38.97 85.56
CA ARG A 45 11.94 38.36 84.67
C ARG A 45 11.53 39.30 83.53
N LEU A 46 11.41 40.59 83.80
CA LEU A 46 11.11 41.60 82.78
C LEU A 46 12.25 41.68 81.76
N GLN A 47 13.50 41.73 82.21
CA GLN A 47 14.67 41.70 81.32
C GLN A 47 14.71 40.45 80.44
N GLU A 48 14.36 39.27 80.99
CA GLU A 48 14.28 38.03 80.22
C GLU A 48 13.12 38.05 79.20
N GLN A 49 11.97 38.62 79.57
CA GLN A 49 10.86 38.82 78.64
C GLN A 49 11.23 39.76 77.50
N ASP A 50 11.91 40.88 77.80
CA ASP A 50 12.38 41.82 76.79
C ASP A 50 13.36 41.16 75.81
N ARG A 51 14.27 40.30 76.30
CA ARG A 51 15.15 39.50 75.42
C ARG A 51 14.35 38.56 74.50
N ARG A 52 13.38 37.84 75.05
CA ARG A 52 12.54 36.92 74.25
C ARG A 52 11.70 37.66 73.21
N LEU A 53 11.19 38.85 73.55
CA LEU A 53 10.47 39.69 72.61
C LEU A 53 11.39 40.13 71.47
N GLY A 54 12.61 40.59 71.77
CA GLY A 54 13.60 40.91 70.74
C GLY A 54 13.96 39.71 69.84
N ASP A 55 14.11 38.51 70.42
CA ASP A 55 14.36 37.28 69.64
C ASP A 55 13.17 36.91 68.73
N LEU A 56 11.93 37.11 69.20
CA LEU A 56 10.73 36.89 68.42
C LEU A 56 10.58 37.91 67.29
N GLU A 57 10.84 39.18 67.56
CA GLU A 57 10.87 40.25 66.54
C GLU A 57 11.86 39.90 65.42
N ASN A 58 13.09 39.49 65.78
CA ASN A 58 14.09 39.07 64.81
C ASN A 58 13.64 37.85 63.97
N LYS A 59 12.97 36.87 64.59
CA LYS A 59 12.41 35.71 63.88
C LYS A 59 11.27 36.11 62.93
N ILE A 60 10.41 37.03 63.35
CA ILE A 60 9.31 37.57 62.53
C ILE A 60 9.89 38.27 61.30
N ILE A 61 10.87 39.16 61.47
CA ILE A 61 11.57 39.81 60.36
C ILE A 61 12.20 38.77 59.42
N GLY A 62 12.79 37.70 59.96
CA GLY A 62 13.34 36.60 59.16
C GLY A 62 12.28 35.83 58.35
N LEU A 63 11.10 35.62 58.91
CA LEU A 63 9.97 34.99 58.22
C LEU A 63 9.38 35.90 57.15
N GLU A 64 9.20 37.19 57.43
CA GLU A 64 8.72 38.19 56.46
C GLU A 64 9.62 38.21 55.22
N ASN A 65 10.93 38.25 55.40
CA ASN A 65 11.88 38.20 54.29
C ASN A 65 11.78 36.89 53.48
N LYS A 66 11.55 35.75 54.13
CA LYS A 66 11.34 34.46 53.43
C LYS A 66 10.03 34.45 52.64
N VAL A 67 8.96 35.03 53.18
CA VAL A 67 7.67 35.16 52.51
C VAL A 67 7.82 36.01 51.25
N VAL A 68 8.45 37.18 51.34
CA VAL A 68 8.76 38.02 50.17
C VAL A 68 9.60 37.27 49.14
N GLY A 69 10.59 36.48 49.60
CA GLY A 69 11.40 35.63 48.71
C GLY A 69 10.60 34.54 47.99
N LEU A 70 9.60 33.96 48.65
CA LEU A 70 8.69 32.97 48.06
C LEU A 70 7.71 33.62 47.07
N GLU A 71 7.13 34.77 47.42
CA GLU A 71 6.25 35.54 46.53
C GLU A 71 6.94 35.85 45.20
N ASN A 72 8.17 36.35 45.25
CA ASN A 72 8.97 36.61 44.05
C ASN A 72 9.22 35.34 43.20
N LYS A 73 9.47 34.19 43.85
CA LYS A 73 9.63 32.91 43.14
C LYS A 73 8.33 32.45 42.49
N VAL A 74 7.20 32.61 43.18
CA VAL A 74 5.87 32.28 42.66
C VAL A 74 5.57 33.12 41.42
N THR A 75 5.75 34.45 41.49
CA THR A 75 5.58 35.33 40.32
C THR A 75 6.51 34.96 39.16
N GLY A 76 7.75 34.56 39.45
CA GLY A 76 8.68 34.07 38.45
C GLY A 76 8.24 32.75 37.80
N LEU A 77 7.63 31.84 38.56
CA LEU A 77 7.07 30.59 38.05
C LEU A 77 5.82 30.83 37.20
N GLU A 78 4.92 31.71 37.65
CA GLU A 78 3.72 32.12 36.89
C GLU A 78 4.11 32.67 35.52
N SER A 79 5.09 33.58 35.48
CA SER A 79 5.60 34.15 34.22
C SER A 79 6.15 33.07 33.27
N ARG A 80 6.85 32.06 33.82
CA ARG A 80 7.37 30.93 33.02
C ARG A 80 6.26 30.02 32.51
N ILE A 81 5.23 29.78 33.32
CA ILE A 81 4.06 28.97 32.94
C ILE A 81 3.34 29.65 31.77
N THR A 82 3.04 30.94 31.87
CA THR A 82 2.43 31.71 30.77
C THR A 82 3.30 31.67 29.51
N GLY A 83 4.62 31.76 29.64
CA GLY A 83 5.56 31.60 28.52
C GLY A 83 5.51 30.21 27.88
N PHE A 84 5.31 29.14 28.66
CA PHE A 84 5.14 27.78 28.14
C PHE A 84 3.79 27.56 27.49
N GLU A 85 2.71 28.08 28.06
CA GLU A 85 1.37 28.03 27.47
C GLU A 85 1.35 28.64 26.07
N GLY A 86 1.98 29.82 25.90
CA GLY A 86 2.12 30.45 24.59
C GLY A 86 2.93 29.62 23.58
N LYS A 87 4.01 28.97 24.02
CA LYS A 87 4.80 28.07 23.16
C LYS A 87 4.02 26.82 22.77
N ILE A 88 3.25 26.25 23.69
CA ILE A 88 2.40 25.07 23.43
C ILE A 88 1.32 25.43 22.42
N ALA A 89 0.64 26.57 22.58
CA ALA A 89 -0.35 27.04 21.62
C ALA A 89 0.27 27.23 20.23
N GLY A 90 1.42 27.90 20.13
CA GLY A 90 2.13 28.09 18.85
C GLY A 90 2.62 26.78 18.23
N LEU A 91 2.97 25.76 19.03
CA LEU A 91 3.26 24.43 18.52
C LEU A 91 2.00 23.72 17.98
N GLY A 92 0.87 23.86 18.66
CA GLY A 92 -0.41 23.35 18.20
C GLY A 92 -0.79 23.88 16.82
N GLU A 93 -0.74 25.19 16.62
CA GLU A 93 -1.01 25.82 15.32
C GLU A 93 -0.05 25.34 14.22
N ARG A 94 1.24 25.18 14.55
CA ARG A 94 2.24 24.66 13.60
C ARG A 94 1.98 23.21 13.22
N ILE A 95 1.58 22.37 14.18
CA ILE A 95 1.23 20.96 13.93
C ILE A 95 0.02 20.90 13.00
N THR A 96 -1.07 21.61 13.31
CA THR A 96 -2.26 21.66 12.45
C THR A 96 -1.91 22.14 11.04
N GLY A 97 -1.10 23.19 10.90
CA GLY A 97 -0.66 23.67 9.59
C GLY A 97 0.26 22.70 8.83
N VAL A 98 0.95 21.80 9.52
CA VAL A 98 1.73 20.72 8.90
C VAL A 98 0.81 19.59 8.46
N GLU A 99 -0.15 19.19 9.28
CA GLU A 99 -1.15 18.17 8.97
C GLU A 99 -1.93 18.53 7.71
N GLU A 100 -2.48 19.75 7.63
CA GLU A 100 -3.21 20.24 6.45
C GLU A 100 -2.35 20.23 5.17
N LYS A 101 -1.09 20.66 5.28
CA LYS A 101 -0.15 20.64 4.14
C LYS A 101 0.17 19.22 3.71
N LEU A 102 0.30 18.30 4.65
CA LEU A 102 0.61 16.91 4.36
C LEU A 102 -0.60 16.23 3.69
N ASP A 103 -1.80 16.41 4.23
CA ASP A 103 -3.04 15.88 3.66
C ASP A 103 -3.24 16.36 2.22
N LYS A 104 -3.06 17.68 1.99
CA LYS A 104 -3.14 18.25 0.64
C LYS A 104 -2.10 17.63 -0.31
N ARG A 105 -0.83 17.53 0.13
CA ARG A 105 0.24 16.95 -0.69
C ARG A 105 -0.01 15.47 -0.99
N ILE A 106 -0.52 14.71 -0.03
CA ILE A 106 -0.86 13.29 -0.21
C ILE A 106 -2.01 13.15 -1.22
N ALA A 107 -3.05 13.98 -1.12
CA ALA A 107 -4.16 13.98 -2.07
C ALA A 107 -3.67 14.32 -3.49
N GLU A 108 -2.90 15.40 -3.65
CA GLU A 108 -2.34 15.81 -4.94
C GLU A 108 -1.42 14.74 -5.54
N ALA A 109 -0.55 14.13 -4.73
CA ALA A 109 0.33 13.06 -5.18
C ALA A 109 -0.45 11.82 -5.61
N LYS A 110 -1.53 11.47 -4.90
CA LYS A 110 -2.41 10.35 -5.24
C LYS A 110 -3.11 10.59 -6.58
N ASP A 111 -3.65 11.79 -6.80
CA ASP A 111 -4.32 12.14 -8.05
C ASP A 111 -3.36 12.14 -9.24
N GLU A 112 -2.16 12.68 -9.06
CA GLU A 112 -1.11 12.66 -10.09
C GLU A 112 -0.67 11.23 -10.42
N LEU A 113 -0.47 10.39 -9.39
CA LEU A 113 -0.10 8.99 -9.59
C LEU A 113 -1.20 8.23 -10.34
N ASN A 114 -2.48 8.43 -9.98
CA ASN A 114 -3.60 7.81 -10.68
C ASN A 114 -3.67 8.23 -12.16
N LYS A 115 -3.46 9.52 -12.47
CA LYS A 115 -3.40 9.98 -13.87
C LYS A 115 -2.27 9.31 -14.64
N ARG A 116 -1.07 9.23 -14.05
CA ARG A 116 0.08 8.56 -14.65
C ARG A 116 -0.15 7.07 -14.89
N ILE A 117 -0.82 6.39 -13.97
CA ILE A 117 -1.19 4.98 -14.14
C ILE A 117 -2.11 4.81 -15.35
N VAL A 118 -3.19 5.58 -15.44
CA VAL A 118 -4.14 5.51 -16.57
C VAL A 118 -3.46 5.82 -17.91
N GLU A 119 -2.56 6.81 -17.95
CA GLU A 119 -1.80 7.13 -19.15
C GLU A 119 -0.86 5.99 -19.57
N VAL A 120 -0.15 5.39 -18.61
CA VAL A 120 0.74 4.25 -18.86
C VAL A 120 -0.05 3.03 -19.34
N GLU A 121 -1.18 2.71 -18.70
CA GLU A 121 -2.07 1.62 -19.11
C GLU A 121 -2.58 1.84 -20.54
N GLY A 122 -3.07 3.05 -20.86
CA GLY A 122 -3.52 3.39 -22.20
C GLY A 122 -2.42 3.24 -23.26
N ARG A 123 -1.20 3.70 -22.94
CA ARG A 123 -0.04 3.57 -23.83
C ARG A 123 0.38 2.11 -24.01
N LEU A 124 0.36 1.30 -22.96
CA LEU A 124 0.70 -0.11 -23.03
C LEU A 124 -0.32 -0.89 -23.84
N ASN A 125 -1.61 -0.68 -23.61
CA ASN A 125 -2.69 -1.32 -24.38
C ASN A 125 -2.58 -1.00 -25.87
N LYS A 126 -2.30 0.25 -26.24
CA LYS A 126 -2.08 0.64 -27.64
C LYS A 126 -0.86 -0.04 -28.26
N ARG A 127 0.25 -0.14 -27.50
CA ARG A 127 1.47 -0.81 -27.98
C ARG A 127 1.27 -2.31 -28.15
N ILE A 128 0.54 -2.95 -27.24
CA ILE A 128 0.20 -4.37 -27.32
C ILE A 128 -0.64 -4.63 -28.57
N ALA A 129 -1.72 -3.85 -28.78
CA ALA A 129 -2.57 -3.99 -29.96
C ALA A 129 -1.80 -3.77 -31.29
N ASP A 130 -0.88 -2.79 -31.35
CA ASP A 130 -0.02 -2.60 -32.53
C ASP A 130 0.91 -3.80 -32.76
N VAL A 131 1.52 -4.34 -31.70
CA VAL A 131 2.40 -5.51 -31.80
C VAL A 131 1.61 -6.75 -32.24
N GLU A 132 0.43 -6.99 -31.66
CA GLU A 132 -0.47 -8.08 -32.05
C GLU A 132 -0.87 -7.97 -33.51
N GLY A 133 -1.31 -6.80 -33.98
CA GLY A 133 -1.66 -6.58 -35.38
C GLY A 133 -0.48 -6.76 -36.34
N ARG A 134 0.70 -6.24 -35.98
CA ARG A 134 1.93 -6.41 -36.78
C ARG A 134 2.38 -7.85 -36.83
N LEU A 135 2.23 -8.60 -35.74
CA LEU A 135 2.61 -10.01 -35.66
C LEU A 135 1.61 -10.87 -36.45
N ALA A 136 0.31 -10.68 -36.27
CA ALA A 136 -0.74 -11.36 -37.03
C ALA A 136 -0.52 -11.18 -38.54
N GLY A 137 -0.33 -9.94 -39.01
CA GLY A 137 -0.06 -9.69 -40.43
C GLY A 137 1.26 -10.28 -40.93
N LYS A 138 2.29 -10.42 -40.08
CA LYS A 138 3.53 -11.12 -40.45
C LYS A 138 3.30 -12.63 -40.55
N ILE A 139 2.54 -13.22 -39.63
CA ILE A 139 2.20 -14.64 -39.61
C ILE A 139 1.35 -14.99 -40.84
N GLU A 140 0.31 -14.20 -41.17
CA GLU A 140 -0.50 -14.43 -42.38
C GLU A 140 0.36 -14.40 -43.65
N ARG A 141 1.26 -13.42 -43.80
CA ARG A 141 2.15 -13.36 -44.97
C ARG A 141 3.08 -14.56 -45.07
N LEU A 142 3.59 -15.05 -43.93
CA LEU A 142 4.43 -16.26 -43.89
C LEU A 142 3.62 -17.52 -44.22
N ALA A 143 2.42 -17.67 -43.63
CA ALA A 143 1.53 -18.77 -43.93
C ALA A 143 1.15 -18.80 -45.41
N TYR A 144 0.82 -17.64 -45.99
CA TYR A 144 0.55 -17.50 -47.42
C TYR A 144 1.76 -17.86 -48.30
N ALA A 145 2.95 -17.34 -47.98
CA ALA A 145 4.16 -17.64 -48.74
C ALA A 145 4.50 -19.14 -48.68
N PHE A 146 4.38 -19.74 -47.50
CA PHE A 146 4.67 -21.16 -47.29
C PHE A 146 3.65 -22.06 -48.00
N THR A 147 2.35 -21.80 -47.85
CA THR A 147 1.30 -22.55 -48.58
C THR A 147 1.47 -22.41 -50.08
N SER A 148 1.69 -21.20 -50.60
CA SER A 148 1.92 -20.96 -52.02
C SER A 148 3.12 -21.77 -52.56
N TYR A 149 4.26 -21.74 -51.84
CA TYR A 149 5.44 -22.51 -52.21
C TYR A 149 5.20 -24.02 -52.15
N GLN A 150 4.53 -24.51 -51.09
CA GLN A 150 4.19 -25.92 -50.94
C GLN A 150 3.25 -26.42 -52.03
N GLU A 151 2.22 -25.65 -52.39
CA GLU A 151 1.31 -26.02 -53.47
C GLU A 151 2.03 -26.19 -54.80
N PHE A 152 2.93 -25.26 -55.12
CA PHE A 152 3.75 -25.36 -56.33
C PHE A 152 4.59 -26.64 -56.31
N LEU A 153 5.33 -26.89 -55.21
CA LEU A 153 6.16 -28.09 -55.09
C LEU A 153 5.35 -29.39 -55.17
N MET A 154 4.23 -29.49 -54.45
CA MET A 154 3.39 -30.69 -54.46
C MET A 154 2.86 -30.98 -55.86
N LYS A 155 2.33 -29.95 -56.55
CA LYS A 155 1.83 -30.10 -57.92
C LYS A 155 2.96 -30.45 -58.90
N TYR A 156 4.14 -29.83 -58.76
CA TYR A 156 5.31 -30.12 -59.57
C TYR A 156 5.81 -31.56 -59.38
N PHE A 157 5.94 -32.03 -58.12
CA PHE A 157 6.38 -33.40 -57.87
C PHE A 157 5.37 -34.45 -58.33
N VAL A 158 4.08 -34.15 -58.29
CA VAL A 158 3.06 -35.00 -58.90
C VAL A 158 3.19 -35.01 -60.43
N SER A 159 3.42 -33.85 -61.07
CA SER A 159 3.59 -33.80 -62.53
C SER A 159 4.82 -34.55 -63.02
N GLU A 160 5.93 -34.48 -62.28
CA GLU A 160 7.16 -35.23 -62.57
C GLU A 160 7.07 -36.72 -62.16
N GLY A 161 5.98 -37.15 -61.53
CA GLY A 161 5.80 -38.53 -61.07
C GLY A 161 6.67 -38.93 -59.87
N VAL A 162 7.30 -37.95 -59.21
CA VAL A 162 8.06 -38.13 -57.97
C VAL A 162 7.12 -38.52 -56.83
N LEU A 163 6.00 -37.81 -56.70
CA LEU A 163 4.94 -38.15 -55.76
C LEU A 163 3.89 -39.02 -56.45
N ARG A 164 3.80 -40.28 -56.00
CA ARG A 164 2.84 -41.25 -56.51
C ARG A 164 1.59 -41.32 -55.63
N ARG A 165 0.57 -41.99 -56.13
CA ARG A 165 -0.73 -42.08 -55.49
C ARG A 165 -0.66 -42.75 -54.12
N GLU A 166 0.14 -43.79 -54.01
CA GLU A 166 0.33 -44.59 -52.79
C GLU A 166 0.96 -43.75 -51.67
N ALA A 167 1.83 -42.79 -52.03
CA ALA A 167 2.40 -41.84 -51.06
C ALA A 167 1.35 -40.84 -50.54
N ALA A 168 0.37 -40.48 -51.37
CA ALA A 168 -0.71 -39.58 -50.98
C ALA A 168 -1.65 -40.24 -49.95
N GLU A 169 -1.86 -41.55 -50.02
CA GLU A 169 -2.69 -42.31 -49.09
C GLU A 169 -2.17 -42.27 -47.66
N MET A 170 -0.84 -42.27 -47.49
CA MET A 170 -0.21 -42.08 -46.17
C MET A 170 -0.58 -40.71 -45.57
N ILE A 171 -0.56 -39.65 -46.39
CA ILE A 171 -0.89 -38.29 -45.95
C ILE A 171 -2.40 -38.13 -45.74
N ALA A 172 -3.24 -38.85 -46.49
CA ALA A 172 -4.71 -38.80 -46.36
C ALA A 172 -5.18 -39.12 -44.94
N THR A 173 -4.57 -40.11 -44.29
CA THR A 173 -4.89 -40.48 -42.90
C THR A 173 -4.62 -39.33 -41.94
N GLU A 174 -3.49 -38.66 -42.11
CA GLU A 174 -3.12 -37.51 -41.30
C GLU A 174 -3.98 -36.28 -41.60
N ALA A 175 -4.36 -36.06 -42.86
CA ALA A 175 -5.29 -35.02 -43.28
C ALA A 175 -6.68 -35.23 -42.66
N ARG A 176 -7.16 -36.48 -42.61
CA ARG A 176 -8.43 -36.85 -41.95
C ARG A 176 -8.42 -36.60 -40.45
N ASN A 177 -7.27 -36.66 -39.79
CA ASN A 177 -7.21 -36.38 -38.35
C ASN A 177 -7.65 -34.95 -38.01
N LEU A 178 -7.59 -34.00 -38.96
CA LEU A 178 -8.13 -32.65 -38.78
C LEU A 178 -9.63 -32.66 -38.45
N MET A 179 -10.40 -33.65 -38.95
CA MET A 179 -11.84 -33.76 -38.70
C MET A 179 -12.18 -33.91 -37.21
N ARG A 180 -11.21 -34.27 -36.35
CA ARG A 180 -11.38 -34.29 -34.90
C ARG A 180 -11.63 -32.89 -34.31
N LEU A 181 -11.23 -31.84 -35.03
CA LEU A 181 -11.45 -30.44 -34.66
C LEU A 181 -12.83 -29.92 -35.10
N ALA A 182 -13.70 -30.75 -35.67
CA ALA A 182 -15.04 -30.37 -36.13
C ALA A 182 -16.03 -29.98 -35.00
N VAL A 183 -15.54 -29.91 -33.77
CA VAL A 183 -16.28 -29.44 -32.59
C VAL A 183 -16.10 -27.92 -32.39
N SER A 184 -15.16 -27.29 -33.09
CA SER A 184 -14.76 -25.88 -32.93
C SER A 184 -15.08 -25.00 -34.16
N ASN A 185 -15.46 -23.74 -33.92
CA ASN A 185 -15.46 -22.63 -34.89
C ASN A 185 -14.00 -22.23 -35.11
N PRO A 186 -13.47 -22.09 -36.34
CA PRO A 186 -13.96 -21.17 -37.39
C PRO A 186 -14.62 -21.78 -38.64
N PHE A 187 -14.65 -23.11 -38.77
CA PHE A 187 -15.35 -23.78 -39.89
C PHE A 187 -16.83 -23.97 -39.57
N THR A 188 -17.70 -23.74 -40.55
CA THR A 188 -19.13 -24.07 -40.38
C THR A 188 -19.35 -25.59 -40.45
N LYS A 189 -20.52 -26.05 -39.98
CA LYS A 189 -20.89 -27.47 -40.07
C LYS A 189 -20.92 -27.95 -41.52
N GLU A 190 -21.37 -27.09 -42.43
CA GLU A 190 -21.44 -27.35 -43.86
C GLU A 190 -20.05 -27.47 -44.47
N GLU A 191 -19.10 -26.60 -44.06
CA GLU A 191 -17.70 -26.69 -44.50
C GLU A 191 -17.04 -27.99 -44.02
N TRP A 192 -17.29 -28.40 -42.78
CA TRP A 192 -16.81 -29.69 -42.26
C TRP A 192 -17.39 -30.88 -43.00
N GLU A 193 -18.71 -30.90 -43.23
CA GLU A 193 -19.34 -31.99 -43.98
C GLU A 193 -18.86 -32.01 -45.43
N ARG A 194 -18.69 -30.83 -46.05
CA ARG A 194 -18.16 -30.73 -47.42
C ARG A 194 -16.72 -31.22 -47.50
N LEU A 195 -15.87 -30.83 -46.54
CA LEU A 195 -14.50 -31.31 -46.45
C LEU A 195 -14.45 -32.84 -46.34
N LYS A 196 -15.30 -33.43 -45.49
CA LYS A 196 -15.44 -34.89 -45.35
C LYS A 196 -15.82 -35.57 -46.67
N VAL A 197 -16.84 -35.07 -47.36
CA VAL A 197 -17.29 -35.61 -48.66
C VAL A 197 -16.16 -35.55 -49.69
N LEU A 198 -15.43 -34.44 -49.76
CA LEU A 198 -14.30 -34.29 -50.68
C LEU A 198 -13.15 -35.23 -50.33
N LEU A 199 -12.84 -35.43 -49.04
CA LEU A 199 -11.84 -36.41 -48.60
C LEU A 199 -12.25 -37.84 -48.96
N ASP A 200 -13.52 -38.22 -48.77
CA ASP A 200 -14.01 -39.56 -49.10
C ASP A 200 -13.95 -39.85 -50.61
N LYS A 201 -14.32 -38.87 -51.45
CA LYS A 201 -14.14 -38.96 -52.90
C LYS A 201 -12.67 -39.02 -53.28
N SER A 202 -11.82 -38.30 -52.55
CA SER A 202 -10.41 -38.16 -52.87
C SER A 202 -9.76 -39.51 -52.82
N GLU A 203 -9.95 -40.27 -51.73
CA GLU A 203 -9.31 -41.56 -51.52
C GLU A 203 -9.73 -42.63 -52.54
N LYS A 204 -10.94 -42.51 -53.10
CA LYS A 204 -11.46 -43.41 -54.14
C LYS A 204 -11.03 -43.04 -55.57
N ASP A 205 -10.24 -41.99 -55.74
CA ASP A 205 -9.86 -41.42 -57.04
C ASP A 205 -11.06 -40.93 -57.90
N GLU A 206 -12.14 -40.51 -57.23
CA GLU A 206 -13.41 -40.08 -57.84
C GLU A 206 -13.51 -38.54 -57.97
N LEU A 207 -12.44 -37.83 -57.62
CA LEU A 207 -12.45 -36.39 -57.44
C LEU A 207 -12.28 -35.67 -58.79
N SER A 208 -13.22 -34.77 -59.12
CA SER A 208 -13.10 -33.93 -60.32
C SER A 208 -12.03 -32.83 -60.12
N LEU A 209 -11.59 -32.18 -61.22
CA LEU A 209 -10.63 -31.09 -61.10
C LEU A 209 -11.18 -29.92 -60.27
N ASP A 210 -12.45 -29.57 -60.45
CA ASP A 210 -13.11 -28.50 -59.70
C ASP A 210 -13.26 -28.85 -58.22
N GLU A 211 -13.67 -30.07 -57.92
CA GLU A 211 -13.75 -30.57 -56.54
C GLU A 211 -12.36 -30.58 -55.87
N ALA A 212 -11.28 -30.80 -56.64
CA ALA A 212 -9.92 -30.81 -56.09
C ALA A 212 -9.47 -29.40 -55.69
N TYR A 213 -9.84 -28.40 -56.49
CA TYR A 213 -9.63 -27.00 -56.13
C TYR A 213 -10.49 -26.57 -54.94
N GLU A 214 -11.72 -27.08 -54.84
CA GLU A 214 -12.57 -26.85 -53.67
C GLU A 214 -11.95 -27.41 -52.40
N LEU A 215 -11.44 -28.65 -52.44
CA LEU A 215 -10.71 -29.28 -51.34
C LEU A 215 -9.48 -28.44 -50.95
N LEU A 216 -8.73 -27.94 -51.93
CA LEU A 216 -7.56 -27.09 -51.69
C LEU A 216 -7.94 -25.74 -51.04
N ASN A 217 -9.05 -25.13 -51.45
CA ASN A 217 -9.52 -23.88 -50.84
C ASN A 217 -9.94 -24.08 -49.38
N LEU A 218 -10.66 -25.17 -49.08
CA LEU A 218 -10.95 -25.54 -47.68
C LEU A 218 -9.66 -25.80 -46.90
N ALA A 219 -8.68 -26.49 -47.49
CA ALA A 219 -7.42 -26.75 -46.82
C ALA A 219 -6.60 -25.47 -46.56
N ARG A 220 -6.61 -24.48 -47.46
CA ARG A 220 -6.02 -23.15 -47.21
C ARG A 220 -6.70 -22.45 -46.05
N LYS A 221 -8.04 -22.49 -45.99
CA LYS A 221 -8.79 -21.96 -44.85
C LYS A 221 -8.39 -22.69 -43.56
N ALA A 222 -8.25 -24.01 -43.60
CA ALA A 222 -7.81 -24.79 -42.45
C ALA A 222 -6.42 -24.37 -41.94
N VAL A 223 -5.48 -24.04 -42.83
CA VAL A 223 -4.16 -23.51 -42.43
C VAL A 223 -4.27 -22.14 -41.73
N MET A 224 -5.15 -21.26 -42.21
CA MET A 224 -5.33 -19.94 -41.60
C MET A 224 -5.97 -20.02 -40.21
N GLU A 225 -6.95 -20.91 -40.05
CA GLU A 225 -7.79 -21.01 -38.86
C GLU A 225 -7.26 -22.02 -37.83
N TYR A 226 -6.56 -23.07 -38.28
CA TYR A 226 -6.06 -24.18 -37.47
C TYR A 226 -4.56 -24.41 -37.70
N GLY A 227 -3.80 -23.41 -38.14
CA GLY A 227 -2.37 -23.53 -38.45
C GLY A 227 -1.47 -23.89 -37.26
N GLU A 228 -1.99 -23.82 -36.03
CA GLU A 228 -1.35 -24.35 -34.83
C GLU A 228 -1.34 -25.90 -34.79
N TYR A 229 -2.24 -26.55 -35.53
CA TYR A 229 -2.34 -28.00 -35.65
C TYR A 229 -1.58 -28.48 -36.91
N PRO A 230 -0.60 -29.40 -36.76
CA PRO A 230 0.11 -29.97 -37.90
C PRO A 230 -0.80 -30.59 -38.97
N GLU A 231 -1.96 -31.12 -38.57
CA GLU A 231 -2.97 -31.73 -39.44
C GLU A 231 -3.47 -30.76 -40.51
N ALA A 232 -3.59 -29.46 -40.21
CA ALA A 232 -4.06 -28.45 -41.17
C ALA A 232 -3.09 -28.30 -42.35
N TRP A 233 -1.79 -28.30 -42.06
CA TRP A 233 -0.73 -28.25 -43.07
C TRP A 233 -0.64 -29.55 -43.89
N LYS A 234 -0.85 -30.70 -43.25
CA LYS A 234 -0.88 -32.00 -43.95
C LYS A 234 -2.09 -32.11 -44.87
N LEU A 235 -3.26 -31.61 -44.44
CA LEU A 235 -4.45 -31.50 -45.29
C LEU A 235 -4.18 -30.61 -46.51
N HIS A 236 -3.50 -29.48 -46.32
CA HIS A 236 -3.14 -28.57 -47.41
C HIS A 236 -2.19 -29.22 -48.43
N MET A 237 -1.15 -29.93 -47.97
CA MET A 237 -0.26 -30.69 -48.85
C MET A 237 -1.02 -31.79 -49.62
N TYR A 238 -1.87 -32.56 -48.92
CA TYR A 238 -2.70 -33.59 -49.53
C TYR A 238 -3.63 -33.03 -50.61
N ALA A 239 -4.34 -31.94 -50.31
CA ALA A 239 -5.25 -31.28 -51.24
C ALA A 239 -4.51 -30.76 -52.49
N ALA A 240 -3.30 -30.22 -52.33
CA ALA A 240 -2.47 -29.80 -53.45
C ALA A 240 -2.03 -30.99 -54.33
N MET A 241 -1.72 -32.14 -53.74
CA MET A 241 -1.45 -33.38 -54.49
C MET A 241 -2.69 -33.83 -55.27
N MET A 242 -3.89 -33.78 -54.67
CA MET A 242 -5.14 -34.13 -55.34
C MET A 242 -5.41 -33.26 -56.57
N VAL A 243 -5.14 -31.95 -56.49
CA VAL A 243 -5.21 -31.07 -57.67
C VAL A 243 -4.22 -31.50 -58.74
N GLY A 244 -2.98 -31.85 -58.36
CA GLY A 244 -1.97 -32.35 -59.29
C GLY A 244 -2.42 -33.62 -60.03
N PHE A 245 -2.98 -34.59 -59.31
CA PHE A 245 -3.47 -35.84 -59.90
C PHE A 245 -4.70 -35.61 -60.79
N ALA A 246 -5.68 -34.82 -60.33
CA ALA A 246 -6.87 -34.50 -61.10
C ALA A 246 -6.53 -33.77 -62.41
N TRP A 247 -5.56 -32.85 -62.37
CA TRP A 247 -5.09 -32.13 -63.55
C TRP A 247 -4.38 -33.05 -64.55
N LYS A 248 -3.55 -33.99 -64.07
CA LYS A 248 -2.90 -35.00 -64.92
C LYS A 248 -3.93 -35.90 -65.61
N LYS A 249 -4.92 -36.39 -64.86
CA LYS A 249 -6.03 -37.22 -65.37
C LYS A 249 -6.85 -36.49 -66.45
N ALA A 250 -7.17 -35.22 -66.22
CA ALA A 250 -7.88 -34.39 -67.20
C ALA A 250 -7.07 -34.21 -68.51
N ARG A 251 -5.76 -33.93 -68.42
CA ARG A 251 -4.90 -33.81 -69.60
C ARG A 251 -4.72 -35.11 -70.37
N GLU A 252 -4.68 -36.24 -69.69
CA GLU A 252 -4.61 -37.55 -70.33
C GLU A 252 -5.90 -37.88 -71.08
N ALA A 253 -7.06 -37.58 -70.47
CA ALA A 253 -8.37 -37.72 -71.10
C ALA A 253 -8.51 -36.87 -72.37
N GLU A 254 -8.11 -35.59 -72.34
CA GLU A 254 -8.11 -34.70 -73.51
C GLU A 254 -7.21 -35.22 -74.64
N LYS A 255 -6.03 -35.78 -74.30
CA LYS A 255 -5.12 -36.37 -75.30
C LYS A 255 -5.73 -37.61 -75.94
N THR A 256 -6.43 -38.45 -75.17
CA THR A 256 -7.11 -39.63 -75.71
C THR A 256 -8.31 -39.28 -76.57
N GLU A 257 -9.09 -38.25 -76.23
CA GLU A 257 -10.20 -37.77 -77.05
C GLU A 257 -9.72 -37.22 -78.39
N LYS A 258 -8.70 -36.32 -78.39
CA LYS A 258 -8.11 -35.77 -79.62
C LYS A 258 -7.56 -36.86 -80.55
N ARG A 259 -6.90 -37.88 -79.97
CA ARG A 259 -6.37 -39.03 -80.73
C ARG A 259 -7.48 -39.96 -81.27
N GLY A 260 -8.66 -39.95 -80.64
CA GLY A 260 -9.85 -40.67 -81.10
C GLY A 260 -10.60 -39.96 -82.23
N GLU A 261 -10.65 -38.62 -82.20
CA GLU A 261 -11.23 -37.79 -83.25
C GLU A 261 -10.40 -37.80 -84.54
N GLU A 262 -9.06 -37.76 -84.46
CA GLU A 262 -8.15 -37.91 -85.61
C GLU A 262 -8.25 -39.29 -86.30
N LYS A 263 -8.79 -40.30 -85.61
CA LYS A 263 -8.94 -41.67 -86.13
C LYS A 263 -10.34 -41.97 -86.69
N LYS A 264 -11.29 -41.03 -86.67
CA LYS A 264 -12.56 -41.20 -87.40
C LYS A 264 -12.30 -40.94 -88.89
N PRO A 265 -12.35 -41.95 -89.77
CA PRO A 265 -12.26 -41.71 -91.21
C PRO A 265 -13.50 -40.91 -91.63
N GLY A 266 -13.32 -39.93 -92.52
CA GLY A 266 -14.45 -39.29 -93.18
C GLY A 266 -15.32 -40.35 -93.85
N SER A 267 -16.48 -40.64 -93.27
CA SER A 267 -17.57 -41.28 -94.00
C SER A 267 -18.23 -40.19 -94.83
N SER A 268 -17.99 -40.30 -96.14
CA SER A 268 -18.71 -39.62 -97.21
C SER A 268 -20.22 -39.74 -97.08
#